data_AF-A0ABD6WKW3-F1
#
_entry.id   AF-A0ABD6WKW3-F1
#
_cell.length_a   1.000
_cell.length_b   1.000
_cell.length_c   1.000
_cell.angle_alpha   90.00
_cell.angle_beta   90.00
_cell.angle_gamma   90.00
#
_symmetry.space_group_name_H-M   'P 1'
#
loop_
_entity.id
_entity.type
_entity.pdbx_description
1 polymer ?
#
loop_
_entity_poly.entity_id
_entity_poly.type
_entity_poly.pdbx_seq_one_letter_code
_entity_poly.pdbx_strand_id
1 'polypeptide(L)'
;MDAAASARLDLTRRTLTLRDDSSYHWPIDVSEQIATIRGSYLAEMSTLNTMADSADFSHAYYSTFPEATTEQQSAGQEVRSALGIDPDTVASCVGHGNGIDALTSENKQRDAGA
;
A
#
# COMPACT_ATOMS: atom_id res chain seq x y z
N MET A 1 -19.08 -12.40 -1.58
CA MET A 1 -18.43 -11.08 -1.57
C MET A 1 -17.90 -10.82 -0.17
N ASP A 2 -16.58 -10.95 -0.01
CA ASP A 2 -15.91 -10.76 1.28
C ASP A 2 -15.69 -9.26 1.53
N ALA A 3 -16.34 -8.70 2.56
CA ALA A 3 -16.29 -7.28 2.87
C ALA A 3 -14.88 -6.83 3.33
N ALA A 4 -14.12 -7.70 3.99
CA ALA A 4 -12.76 -7.38 4.44
C ALA A 4 -11.79 -7.36 3.25
N ALA A 5 -11.88 -8.35 2.35
CA ALA A 5 -11.08 -8.36 1.12
C ALA A 5 -11.40 -7.14 0.24
N SER A 6 -12.68 -6.78 0.11
CA SER A 6 -13.12 -5.60 -0.65
C SER A 6 -12.59 -4.30 -0.05
N ALA A 7 -12.66 -4.15 1.28
CA ALA A 7 -12.13 -2.98 1.98
C ALA A 7 -10.60 -2.88 1.84
N ARG A 8 -9.88 -4.01 1.95
CA ARG A 8 -8.43 -4.04 1.77
C ARG A 8 -8.02 -3.74 0.33
N LEU A 9 -8.75 -4.25 -0.65
CA LEU A 9 -8.53 -3.95 -2.07
C LEU A 9 -8.71 -2.46 -2.38
N ASP A 10 -9.75 -1.84 -1.84
CA ASP A 10 -9.98 -0.39 -1.97
C ASP A 10 -8.85 0.42 -1.30
N LEU A 11 -8.44 0.04 -0.08
CA LEU A 11 -7.30 0.66 0.60
C LEU A 11 -5.99 0.54 -0.20
N THR A 12 -5.72 -0.62 -0.79
CA THR A 12 -4.54 -0.85 -1.63
C THR A 12 -4.57 0.03 -2.88
N ARG A 13 -5.73 0.16 -3.55
CA ARG A 13 -5.89 1.05 -4.70
C ARG A 13 -5.60 2.51 -4.32
N ARG A 14 -6.19 3.00 -3.23
CA ARG A 14 -5.97 4.37 -2.75
C ARG A 14 -4.51 4.62 -2.38
N THR A 15 -3.87 3.67 -1.71
CA THR A 15 -2.43 3.75 -1.38
C THR A 15 -1.56 3.85 -2.65
N LEU A 16 -1.84 3.06 -3.67
CA LEU A 16 -1.12 3.12 -4.94
C LEU A 16 -1.35 4.45 -5.66
N THR A 17 -2.58 4.94 -5.72
CA THR A 17 -2.89 6.26 -6.31
C THR A 17 -2.12 7.38 -5.63
N LEU A 18 -2.08 7.40 -4.29
CA LEU A 18 -1.32 8.40 -3.54
C LEU A 18 0.19 8.28 -3.75
N ARG A 19 0.71 7.07 -3.93
CA ARG A 19 2.13 6.84 -4.17
C ARG A 19 2.56 7.22 -5.59
N ASP A 20 1.67 7.03 -6.56
CA ASP A 20 1.88 7.36 -7.98
C ASP A 20 1.51 8.84 -8.29
N ASP A 21 1.13 9.64 -7.28
CA ASP A 21 0.84 11.06 -7.42
C ASP A 21 2.08 11.84 -7.88
N SER A 22 1.99 12.40 -9.09
CA SER A 22 3.09 13.13 -9.73
C SER A 22 3.43 14.45 -9.03
N SER A 23 2.58 14.93 -8.13
CA SER A 23 2.82 16.13 -7.32
C SER A 23 3.85 15.91 -6.22
N TYR A 24 4.12 14.65 -5.85
CA TYR A 24 5.11 14.27 -4.85
C TYR A 24 6.26 13.50 -5.50
N HIS A 25 7.47 13.96 -5.23
CA HIS A 25 8.68 13.29 -5.70
C HIS A 25 9.44 12.68 -4.53
N TRP A 26 9.66 11.37 -4.60
CA TRP A 26 10.53 10.67 -3.67
C TRP A 26 11.99 11.07 -3.92
N PRO A 27 12.82 11.16 -2.87
CA PRO A 27 14.27 11.29 -3.04
C PRO A 27 14.82 10.16 -3.91
N ILE A 28 15.81 10.48 -4.74
CA ILE A 28 16.36 9.50 -5.69
C ILE A 28 16.94 8.27 -5.01
N ASP A 29 17.52 8.45 -3.82
CA ASP A 29 18.16 7.42 -3.00
C ASP A 29 17.19 6.33 -2.52
N VAL A 30 15.87 6.57 -2.58
CA VAL A 30 14.84 5.58 -2.20
C VAL A 30 13.99 5.11 -3.37
N SER A 31 14.26 5.59 -4.60
CA SER A 31 13.39 5.35 -5.76
C SER A 31 13.24 3.87 -6.10
N GLU A 32 14.31 3.09 -6.00
CA GLU A 32 14.30 1.64 -6.24
C GLU A 32 13.44 0.91 -5.20
N GLN A 33 13.63 1.19 -3.91
CA GLN A 33 12.84 0.62 -2.83
C GLN A 33 11.36 1.00 -2.95
N ILE A 34 11.06 2.23 -3.36
CA ILE A 34 9.68 2.67 -3.61
C ILE A 34 9.04 1.86 -4.75
N ALA A 35 9.78 1.57 -5.82
CA ALA A 35 9.33 0.71 -6.91
C ALA A 35 9.12 -0.74 -6.46
N THR A 36 10.03 -1.29 -5.64
CA THR A 36 9.92 -2.63 -5.06
C THR A 36 8.67 -2.77 -4.19
N ILE A 37 8.43 -1.81 -3.31
CA ILE A 37 7.21 -1.77 -2.47
C ILE A 37 5.97 -1.65 -3.36
N ARG A 38 5.99 -0.79 -4.39
CA ARG A 38 4.86 -0.68 -5.32
C ARG A 38 4.54 -2.03 -6.00
N GLY A 39 5.58 -2.78 -6.38
CA GLY A 39 5.45 -4.12 -6.95
C GLY A 39 4.77 -5.11 -6.01
N SER A 40 5.06 -5.05 -4.69
CA SER A 40 4.41 -5.94 -3.72
C SER A 40 2.90 -5.65 -3.59
N TYR A 41 2.50 -4.38 -3.52
CA TYR A 41 1.08 -4.00 -3.50
C TYR A 41 0.32 -4.49 -4.74
N LEU A 42 0.92 -4.38 -5.93
CA LEU A 42 0.30 -4.88 -7.17
C LEU A 42 0.16 -6.40 -7.16
N ALA A 43 1.14 -7.12 -6.63
CA ALA A 43 1.09 -8.57 -6.50
C ALA A 43 -0.03 -9.00 -5.52
N GLU A 44 -0.21 -8.29 -4.41
CA GLU A 44 -1.30 -8.52 -3.44
C GLU A 44 -2.69 -8.28 -4.05
N MET A 45 -2.85 -7.28 -4.94
CA MET A 45 -4.15 -6.95 -5.54
C MET A 45 -4.79 -8.11 -6.30
N SER A 46 -4.00 -8.96 -6.97
CA SER A 46 -4.53 -10.13 -7.69
C SER A 46 -5.21 -11.11 -6.74
N THR A 47 -4.59 -11.36 -5.58
CA THR A 47 -5.13 -12.22 -4.52
C THR A 47 -6.38 -11.59 -3.91
N LEU A 48 -6.32 -10.29 -3.60
CA LEU A 48 -7.47 -9.56 -3.03
C LEU A 48 -8.68 -9.52 -3.96
N ASN A 49 -8.49 -9.35 -5.27
CA ASN A 49 -9.58 -9.45 -6.25
C ASN A 49 -10.20 -10.85 -6.22
N THR A 50 -9.38 -11.90 -6.25
CA THR A 50 -9.86 -13.29 -6.20
C THR A 50 -10.71 -13.55 -4.96
N MET A 51 -10.26 -13.07 -3.79
CA MET A 51 -11.00 -13.20 -2.53
C MET A 51 -12.31 -12.38 -2.52
N ALA A 52 -12.26 -11.13 -3.00
CA ALA A 52 -13.42 -10.23 -3.01
C ALA A 52 -14.54 -10.74 -3.93
N ASP A 53 -14.17 -11.23 -5.12
CA ASP A 53 -15.08 -11.70 -6.16
C ASP A 53 -15.51 -13.16 -5.96
N SER A 54 -14.92 -13.89 -5.01
CA SER A 54 -15.30 -15.28 -4.75
C SER A 54 -16.75 -15.39 -4.23
N ALA A 55 -17.51 -16.28 -4.86
CA ALA A 55 -18.83 -16.71 -4.40
C ALA A 55 -18.75 -17.85 -3.36
N ASP A 56 -17.60 -18.51 -3.22
CA ASP A 56 -17.36 -19.64 -2.33
C ASP A 56 -16.30 -19.29 -1.28
N PHE A 57 -16.62 -19.57 -0.02
CA PHE A 57 -15.70 -19.43 1.11
C PHE A 57 -14.43 -20.25 0.90
N SER A 58 -14.53 -21.46 0.33
CA SER A 58 -13.36 -22.34 0.16
C SER A 58 -12.29 -21.69 -0.73
N HIS A 59 -12.70 -21.05 -1.81
CA HIS A 59 -11.80 -20.43 -2.77
C HIS A 59 -11.13 -19.16 -2.21
N ALA A 60 -11.85 -18.39 -1.38
CA ALA A 60 -11.25 -17.29 -0.63
C ALA A 60 -10.29 -17.79 0.47
N TYR A 61 -10.66 -18.86 1.17
CA TYR A 61 -9.86 -19.45 2.25
C TYR A 61 -8.53 -20.06 1.75
N TYR A 62 -8.52 -20.66 0.57
CA TYR A 62 -7.32 -21.24 -0.03
C TYR A 62 -6.53 -20.25 -0.91
N SER A 63 -6.95 -18.99 -1.01
CA SER A 63 -6.19 -17.95 -1.68
C SER A 63 -4.93 -17.61 -0.87
N THR A 64 -3.77 -17.66 -1.52
CA THR A 64 -2.48 -17.37 -0.88
C THR A 64 -1.90 -16.08 -1.43
N PHE A 65 -1.52 -15.16 -0.53
CA PHE A 65 -0.72 -14.02 -0.93
C PHE A 65 0.66 -14.47 -1.43
N PRO A 66 1.22 -13.82 -2.45
CA PRO A 66 2.58 -14.10 -2.87
C PRO A 66 3.55 -13.84 -1.72
N GLU A 67 4.51 -14.75 -1.53
CA GLU A 67 5.58 -14.52 -0.56
C GLU A 67 6.41 -13.31 -1.00
N ALA A 68 6.64 -12.39 -0.06
CA ALA A 68 7.48 -11.24 -0.31
C ALA A 68 8.94 -11.70 -0.51
N THR A 69 9.62 -11.21 -1.55
CA THR A 69 11.06 -11.44 -1.73
C THR A 69 11.85 -10.82 -0.59
N THR A 70 13.10 -11.24 -0.39
CA THR A 70 14.00 -10.62 0.61
C THR A 70 14.10 -9.11 0.41
N GLU A 71 14.18 -8.64 -0.83
CA GLU A 71 14.23 -7.21 -1.14
C GLU A 71 12.92 -6.50 -0.77
N GLN A 72 11.77 -7.12 -1.00
CA GLN A 72 10.48 -6.56 -0.61
C GLN A 72 10.33 -6.46 0.92
N GLN A 73 10.88 -7.43 1.65
CA GLN A 73 10.86 -7.44 3.11
C GLN A 73 11.75 -6.33 3.71
N SER A 74 12.90 -6.02 3.10
CA SER A 74 13.82 -5.00 3.60
C SER A 74 13.51 -3.59 3.10
N ALA A 75 12.92 -3.44 1.91
CA ALA A 75 12.70 -2.15 1.25
C ALA A 75 12.00 -1.11 2.15
N GLY A 76 11.02 -1.52 2.95
CA GLY A 76 10.33 -0.63 3.88
C GLY A 76 11.26 -0.03 4.94
N GLN A 77 12.18 -0.82 5.50
CA GLN A 77 13.13 -0.35 6.50
C GLN A 77 14.27 0.47 5.87
N GLU A 78 14.68 0.13 4.66
CA GLU A 78 15.67 0.90 3.90
C GLU A 78 15.18 2.32 3.60
N VAL A 79 13.92 2.48 3.16
CA VAL A 79 13.29 3.79 2.96
C VAL A 79 13.29 4.59 4.27
N ARG A 80 12.92 3.95 5.38
CA ARG A 80 12.87 4.64 6.68
C ARG A 80 14.24 5.13 7.11
N SER A 81 15.25 4.27 7.00
CA SER A 81 16.64 4.61 7.29
C SER A 81 17.11 5.81 6.46
N ALA A 82 16.90 5.78 5.14
CA ALA A 82 17.30 6.85 4.23
C ALA A 82 16.58 8.19 4.50
N LEU A 83 15.33 8.14 4.97
CA LEU A 83 14.53 9.32 5.29
C LEU A 83 14.66 9.78 6.76
N GLY A 84 15.46 9.10 7.57
CA GLY A 84 15.59 9.38 9.00
C GLY A 84 14.30 9.12 9.80
N ILE A 85 13.42 8.24 9.31
CA ILE A 85 12.20 7.82 9.98
C ILE A 85 12.54 6.72 10.98
N ASP A 86 11.94 6.78 12.17
CA ASP A 86 12.12 5.78 13.23
C ASP A 86 11.88 4.34 12.72
N PRO A 87 12.74 3.34 13.03
CA PRO A 87 12.55 1.97 12.55
C PRO A 87 11.35 1.24 13.16
N ASP A 88 10.81 1.72 14.29
CA ASP A 88 9.63 1.15 14.94
C ASP A 88 8.37 1.47 14.13
N THR A 89 7.95 0.48 13.35
CA THR A 89 6.77 0.57 12.50
C THR A 89 5.49 0.69 13.31
N VAL A 90 5.42 0.09 14.51
CA VAL A 90 4.23 0.14 15.36
C VAL A 90 4.09 1.52 15.98
N ALA A 91 5.16 2.05 16.56
CA ALA A 91 5.16 3.39 17.13
C ALA A 91 4.83 4.45 16.06
N SER A 92 5.37 4.31 14.84
CA SER A 92 5.07 5.26 13.76
C SER A 92 3.63 5.25 13.25
N CYS A 93 2.87 4.19 13.55
CA CYS A 93 1.46 4.11 13.19
C CYS A 93 0.54 4.80 14.21
N VAL A 94 1.03 5.09 15.42
CA VAL A 94 0.24 5.74 16.47
C VAL A 94 -0.19 7.14 16.02
N GLY A 95 -1.49 7.40 16.02
CA GLY A 95 -2.05 8.68 15.56
C GLY A 95 -2.25 8.78 14.04
N HIS A 96 -1.81 7.78 13.25
CA HIS A 96 -1.88 7.77 11.79
C HIS A 96 -2.81 6.69 11.20
N GLY A 97 -3.71 6.13 12.01
CA GLY A 97 -4.62 5.05 11.59
C GLY A 97 -5.56 5.39 10.44
N ASN A 98 -5.80 6.67 10.17
CA ASN A 98 -6.61 7.20 9.06
C ASN A 98 -5.77 7.99 8.04
N GLY A 99 -4.43 7.84 8.04
CA GLY A 99 -3.54 8.66 7.20
C GLY A 99 -3.87 8.59 5.71
N ILE A 100 -4.27 7.42 5.21
CA ILE A 100 -4.67 7.26 3.80
C ILE A 100 -5.95 8.03 3.46
N ASP A 101 -6.91 8.11 4.39
CA ASP A 101 -8.15 8.88 4.17
C ASP A 101 -7.84 10.37 4.08
N ALA A 102 -7.02 10.88 5.02
CA ALA A 102 -6.59 12.27 5.03
C ALA A 102 -5.85 12.66 3.74
N LEU A 103 -4.85 11.86 3.34
CA LEU A 103 -4.08 12.08 2.12
C LEU A 103 -4.96 11.98 0.86
N THR A 104 -5.91 11.05 0.83
CA THR A 104 -6.88 10.93 -0.29
C THR A 104 -7.73 12.19 -0.41
N SER A 105 -8.19 12.74 0.72
CA SER A 105 -8.95 13.99 0.74
C SER A 105 -8.11 15.18 0.28
N GLU A 106 -6.86 15.29 0.73
CA GLU A 106 -5.92 16.33 0.29
C GLU A 106 -5.66 16.24 -1.22
N ASN A 107 -5.42 15.04 -1.75
CA ASN A 107 -5.23 14.83 -3.19
C ASN A 107 -6.45 15.30 -4.00
N LYS A 108 -7.67 14.92 -3.58
CA LYS A 108 -8.91 15.38 -4.24
C LYS A 108 -9.09 16.89 -4.19
N GLN A 109 -8.71 17.54 -3.09
CA GLN A 109 -8.81 19.00 -2.97
C GLN A 109 -7.83 19.71 -3.91
N ARG A 110 -6.61 19.20 -4.05
CA ARG A 110 -5.63 19.72 -5.02
C ARG A 110 -6.13 19.55 -6.45
N ASP A 111 -6.62 18.36 -6.81
CA ASP A 111 -7.12 18.07 -8.17
C ASP A 111 -8.33 18.96 -8.54
N ALA A 112 -9.18 19.32 -7.57
CA ALA A 112 -10.33 20.19 -7.81
C ALA A 112 -9.97 21.68 -7.93
N GLY A 113 -8.76 22.07 -7.51
CA GLY A 113 -8.24 23.44 -7.62
C GLY A 113 -7.27 23.65 -8.79
N ALA A 114 -6.91 22.59 -9.51
CA ALA A 114 -6.11 22.61 -10.73
C ALA A 114 -6.96 22.85 -11.99
#